data_AF-A0A6J2PHB1-F1
#
_entry.id   AF-A0A6J2PHB1-F1
#
_cell.length_a   1.000
_cell.length_b   1.000
_cell.length_c   1.000
_cell.angle_alpha   90.00
_cell.angle_beta   90.00
_cell.angle_gamma   90.00
#
_symmetry.space_group_name_H-M   'P 1'
#
loop_
_entity.id
_entity.type
_entity.pdbx_description
1 polymer ?
#
loop_
_entity_poly.entity_id
_entity_poly.type
_entity_poly.pdbx_seq_one_letter_code
_entity_poly.pdbx_strand_id
1 'polypeptide(L)'
;MDSAPPLRRSDSARGEFSPLKRFVVAKKKISDVFEQLLNYVKETSDFVEETCGNKALQNIASEDQKLEIQAYADKLAVIKEVLARRHMKVAFFGRTSNGKSTVVNAMLRDRVLPSGIGHTTNCFLSVEGTDDDKAYLKTEGSDEEKSIKTVNQLAHALHMDESLDAGCLVRVFWPKTKCALLRDDLVLVDSHGTDSLTLDSWM
;
A
#
# COMPACT_ATOMS: atom_id res chain seq x y z
N MET A 1 -18.49 -0.40 -38.76
CA MET A 1 -18.54 -1.86 -38.58
C MET A 1 -17.22 -2.24 -37.92
N ASP A 2 -17.08 -2.52 -36.63
CA ASP A 2 -18.03 -2.65 -35.53
C ASP A 2 -17.42 -1.99 -34.30
N SER A 3 -18.21 -1.15 -33.62
CA SER A 3 -17.86 -0.62 -32.31
C SER A 3 -17.75 -1.78 -31.33
N ALA A 4 -16.61 -1.92 -30.66
CA ALA A 4 -16.41 -2.90 -29.60
C ALA A 4 -17.60 -2.84 -28.62
N PRO A 5 -18.19 -4.00 -28.25
CA PRO A 5 -19.34 -4.00 -27.38
C PRO A 5 -18.95 -3.34 -26.05
N PRO A 6 -19.80 -2.47 -25.48
CA PRO A 6 -19.54 -1.93 -24.16
C PRO A 6 -19.42 -3.10 -23.18
N LEU A 7 -18.32 -3.15 -22.41
CA LEU A 7 -18.09 -4.13 -21.37
C LEU A 7 -19.35 -4.17 -20.47
N ARG A 8 -20.15 -5.23 -20.64
CA ARG A 8 -21.37 -5.43 -19.86
C ARG A 8 -20.98 -5.48 -18.39
N ARG A 9 -21.71 -4.70 -17.58
CA ARG A 9 -21.68 -4.75 -16.11
C ARG A 9 -21.69 -6.20 -15.63
N SER A 10 -20.58 -6.65 -15.05
CA SER A 10 -20.60 -7.67 -13.99
C SER A 10 -20.55 -7.02 -12.60
N ASP A 11 -20.54 -5.70 -12.52
CA ASP A 11 -20.83 -4.99 -11.28
C ASP A 11 -22.33 -5.21 -10.99
N SER A 12 -22.60 -6.17 -10.09
CA SER A 12 -23.89 -6.44 -9.44
C SER A 12 -24.91 -7.38 -10.13
N ALA A 13 -24.47 -8.43 -10.81
CA ALA A 13 -25.39 -9.54 -11.18
C ALA A 13 -25.82 -10.40 -9.96
N ARG A 14 -25.20 -10.21 -8.80
CA ARG A 14 -25.63 -10.66 -7.47
C ARG A 14 -25.24 -9.54 -6.51
N GLY A 15 -26.05 -9.20 -5.52
CA GLY A 15 -25.73 -8.16 -4.52
C GLY A 15 -24.55 -8.51 -3.59
N GLU A 16 -23.54 -9.22 -4.09
CA GLU A 16 -22.35 -9.64 -3.35
C GLU A 16 -21.29 -8.54 -3.45
N PHE A 17 -20.89 -8.04 -2.29
CA PHE A 17 -19.77 -7.13 -2.10
C PHE A 17 -18.51 -7.64 -2.81
N SER A 18 -17.67 -6.72 -3.30
CA SER A 18 -16.32 -7.04 -3.80
C SER A 18 -15.60 -8.00 -2.84
N PRO A 19 -15.04 -9.13 -3.30
CA PRO A 19 -14.33 -10.07 -2.42
C PRO A 19 -13.20 -9.42 -1.61
N LEU A 20 -12.61 -8.33 -2.13
CA LEU A 20 -11.58 -7.54 -1.45
C LEU A 20 -12.10 -6.89 -0.14
N LYS A 21 -13.42 -6.66 -0.02
CA LYS A 21 -14.04 -6.18 1.21
C LYS A 21 -13.80 -7.12 2.40
N ARG A 22 -13.58 -8.42 2.15
CA ARG A 22 -13.21 -9.36 3.23
C ARG A 22 -11.91 -8.93 3.91
N PHE A 23 -10.90 -8.51 3.13
CA PHE A 23 -9.65 -7.99 3.66
C PHE A 23 -9.87 -6.67 4.40
N VAL A 24 -10.60 -5.73 3.80
CA VAL A 24 -10.91 -4.43 4.42
C VAL A 24 -11.61 -4.59 5.78
N VAL A 25 -12.62 -5.46 5.85
CA VAL A 25 -13.36 -5.75 7.09
C VAL A 25 -12.45 -6.43 8.12
N ALA A 26 -11.64 -7.40 7.70
CA ALA A 26 -10.70 -8.08 8.59
C ALA A 26 -9.64 -7.10 9.15
N LYS A 27 -9.08 -6.25 8.29
CA LYS A 27 -8.11 -5.20 8.67
C LYS A 27 -8.73 -4.23 9.66
N LYS A 28 -9.93 -3.72 9.41
CA LYS A 28 -10.65 -2.85 10.34
C LYS A 28 -10.86 -3.55 11.70
N LYS A 29 -11.37 -4.77 11.69
CA LYS A 29 -11.66 -5.52 12.92
C LYS A 29 -10.41 -5.77 13.75
N ILE A 30 -9.29 -6.17 13.14
CA ILE A 30 -8.05 -6.39 13.90
C ILE A 30 -7.44 -5.08 14.39
N SER A 31 -7.52 -4.00 13.61
CA SER A 31 -7.10 -2.67 14.06
C SER A 31 -7.91 -2.18 15.26
N ASP A 32 -9.23 -2.35 15.23
CA ASP A 32 -10.12 -1.97 16.36
C ASP A 32 -9.79 -2.76 17.63
N VAL A 33 -9.46 -4.05 17.52
CA VAL A 33 -9.03 -4.88 18.66
C VAL A 33 -7.72 -4.39 19.26
N PHE A 34 -6.73 -4.07 18.41
CA PHE A 34 -5.44 -3.56 18.89
C PHE A 34 -5.52 -2.15 19.45
N GLU A 35 -6.43 -1.31 18.95
CA GLU A 35 -6.77 -0.01 19.53
C GLU A 35 -7.32 -0.18 20.95
N GLN A 36 -8.30 -1.06 21.14
CA GLN A 36 -8.87 -1.36 22.46
C GLN A 36 -7.84 -1.93 23.42
N LEU A 37 -7.01 -2.86 22.95
CA LEU A 37 -5.94 -3.46 23.75
C LEU A 37 -4.89 -2.43 24.18
N LEU A 38 -4.49 -1.53 23.27
CA LEU A 38 -3.56 -0.45 23.57
C LEU A 38 -4.13 0.50 24.63
N ASN A 39 -5.41 0.87 24.51
CA ASN A 39 -6.06 1.73 25.50
C ASN A 39 -6.13 1.05 26.87
N TYR A 40 -6.51 -0.23 26.91
CA TYR A 40 -6.53 -1.01 28.15
C TYR A 40 -5.15 -1.09 28.83
N VAL A 41 -4.09 -1.34 28.06
CA VAL A 41 -2.72 -1.40 28.61
C VAL A 41 -2.25 -0.02 29.09
N LYS A 42 -2.63 1.07 28.40
CA LYS A 42 -2.34 2.43 28.85
C LYS A 42 -3.04 2.75 30.17
N GLU A 43 -4.35 2.49 30.27
CA GLU A 43 -5.10 2.66 31.52
C GLU A 43 -4.50 1.83 32.66
N THR A 44 -4.05 0.60 32.37
CA THR A 44 -3.37 -0.25 33.34
C THR A 44 -2.01 0.32 33.75
N SER A 45 -1.25 0.88 32.80
CA SER A 45 0.04 1.53 33.06
C SER A 45 -0.12 2.72 34.00
N ASP A 46 -1.11 3.58 33.72
CA ASP A 46 -1.42 4.76 34.53
C ASP A 46 -1.83 4.34 35.95
N PHE A 47 -2.68 3.31 36.08
CA PHE A 47 -3.09 2.75 37.37
C PHE A 47 -1.92 2.18 38.19
N VAL A 48 -1.01 1.44 37.53
CA VAL A 48 0.17 0.87 38.18
C VAL A 48 1.15 1.97 38.59
N GLU A 49 1.31 3.00 37.77
CA GLU A 49 2.13 4.16 38.09
C GLU A 49 1.62 4.91 39.33
N GLU A 50 0.30 5.16 39.41
CA GLU A 50 -0.32 5.77 40.59
C GLU A 50 -0.15 4.90 41.84
N THR A 51 -0.35 3.59 41.71
CA THR A 51 -0.24 2.64 42.82
C THR A 51 1.21 2.52 43.33
N CYS A 52 2.20 2.54 42.45
CA CYS A 52 3.61 2.48 42.81
C CYS A 52 4.10 3.78 43.48
N GLY A 53 3.61 4.94 43.01
CA GLY A 53 3.91 6.24 43.62
C GLY A 53 3.26 6.47 44.99
N ASN A 54 2.27 5.67 45.37
CA ASN A 54 1.53 5.85 46.61
C ASN A 54 2.24 5.20 47.81
N LYS A 55 2.91 6.05 48.62
CA LYS A 55 3.64 5.65 49.84
C LYS A 55 2.77 4.94 50.89
N ALA A 56 1.44 5.12 50.86
CA ALA A 56 0.52 4.44 51.79
C ALA A 56 0.24 2.98 51.39
N LEU A 57 0.47 2.60 50.14
CA LEU A 57 0.16 1.30 49.55
C LEU A 57 1.39 0.38 49.45
N GLN A 58 2.32 0.46 50.40
CA GLN A 58 3.62 -0.23 50.40
C GLN A 58 3.57 -1.64 49.77
N ASN A 59 4.34 -1.84 48.69
CA ASN A 59 4.58 -3.11 47.98
C ASN A 59 3.38 -3.77 47.26
N ILE A 60 2.33 -3.03 46.89
CA ILE A 60 1.24 -3.59 46.07
C ILE A 60 1.64 -3.77 44.59
N ALA A 61 2.47 -2.87 44.05
CA ALA A 61 3.00 -2.93 42.69
C ALA A 61 4.52 -2.67 42.68
N SER A 62 5.26 -3.42 41.85
CA SER A 62 6.71 -3.25 41.70
C SER A 62 7.08 -2.38 40.51
N GLU A 63 8.27 -1.76 40.56
CA GLU A 63 8.83 -1.01 39.44
C GLU A 63 9.05 -1.91 38.20
N ASP A 64 9.38 -3.19 38.41
CA ASP A 64 9.51 -4.14 37.30
C ASP A 64 8.19 -4.34 36.55
N GLN A 65 7.06 -4.44 37.26
CA GLN A 65 5.73 -4.54 36.66
C GLN A 65 5.38 -3.27 35.88
N LYS A 66 5.71 -2.09 36.41
CA LYS A 66 5.53 -0.81 35.72
C LYS A 66 6.28 -0.79 34.39
N LEU A 67 7.57 -1.13 34.41
CA LEU A 67 8.41 -1.16 33.22
C LEU A 67 7.92 -2.19 32.19
N GLU A 68 7.45 -3.36 32.64
CA GLU A 68 6.91 -4.39 31.76
C GLU A 68 5.62 -3.95 31.04
N ILE A 69 4.69 -3.34 31.78
CA ILE A 69 3.42 -2.84 31.23
C ILE A 69 3.66 -1.69 30.26
N GLN A 70 4.58 -0.78 30.58
CA GLN A 70 4.98 0.29 29.67
C GLN A 70 5.58 -0.29 28.37
N ALA A 71 6.44 -1.30 28.47
CA ALA A 71 7.00 -1.97 27.30
C ALA A 71 5.93 -2.67 26.44
N TYR A 72 4.84 -3.18 27.04
CA TYR A 72 3.71 -3.70 26.29
C TYR A 72 2.95 -2.61 25.54
N ALA A 73 2.75 -1.43 26.16
CA ALA A 73 2.11 -0.30 25.48
C ALA A 73 2.91 0.12 24.23
N ASP A 74 4.23 0.20 24.34
CA ASP A 74 5.12 0.57 23.24
C ASP A 74 5.07 -0.46 22.11
N LYS A 75 5.15 -1.76 22.45
CA LYS A 75 5.02 -2.86 21.47
C LYS A 75 3.68 -2.82 20.74
N LEU A 76 2.59 -2.58 21.46
CA LEU A 76 1.24 -2.51 20.88
C LEU A 76 1.08 -1.30 19.96
N ALA A 77 1.68 -0.15 20.30
CA ALA A 77 1.71 1.02 19.43
C ALA A 77 2.39 0.72 18.09
N VAL A 78 3.55 0.04 18.12
CA VAL A 78 4.26 -0.39 16.90
C VAL A 78 3.41 -1.37 16.09
N ILE A 79 2.78 -2.37 16.73
CA ILE A 79 1.93 -3.33 16.02
C ILE A 79 0.73 -2.62 15.36
N LYS A 80 0.11 -1.65 16.05
CA LYS A 80 -0.98 -0.83 15.50
C LYS A 80 -0.55 -0.13 14.22
N GLU A 81 0.63 0.49 14.22
CA GLU A 81 1.18 1.15 13.02
C GLU A 81 1.42 0.15 11.87
N VAL A 82 2.00 -1.02 12.18
CA VAL A 82 2.25 -2.06 11.18
C VAL A 82 0.94 -2.59 10.58
N LEU A 83 -0.09 -2.81 11.40
CA LEU A 83 -1.42 -3.25 10.94
C LEU A 83 -2.09 -2.22 10.04
N ALA A 84 -1.99 -0.93 10.38
CA ALA A 84 -2.58 0.16 9.60
C ALA A 84 -2.02 0.21 8.16
N ARG A 85 -0.72 -0.12 7.98
CA ARG A 85 -0.03 -0.08 6.68
C ARG A 85 -0.22 -1.34 5.83
N ARG A 86 -0.82 -2.43 6.36
CA ARG A 86 -1.03 -3.68 5.60
C ARG A 86 -1.99 -3.47 4.43
N HIS A 87 -1.63 -4.06 3.29
CA HIS A 87 -2.41 -4.05 2.06
C HIS A 87 -2.18 -5.37 1.30
N MET A 88 -3.09 -5.70 0.39
CA MET A 88 -2.89 -6.78 -0.56
C MET A 88 -1.99 -6.31 -1.69
N LYS A 89 -1.12 -7.18 -2.21
CA LYS A 89 -0.22 -6.84 -3.32
C LYS A 89 -0.32 -7.89 -4.42
N VAL A 90 -0.50 -7.45 -5.65
CA VAL A 90 -0.48 -8.29 -6.85
C VAL A 90 0.61 -7.76 -7.78
N ALA A 91 1.55 -8.61 -8.15
CA ALA A 91 2.65 -8.26 -9.02
C ALA A 91 2.51 -8.97 -10.38
N PHE A 92 2.70 -8.22 -11.46
CA PHE A 92 2.59 -8.68 -12.84
C PHE A 92 3.98 -8.84 -13.44
N PHE A 93 4.29 -10.05 -13.89
CA PHE A 93 5.57 -10.40 -14.50
C PHE A 93 5.37 -10.98 -15.90
N GLY A 94 6.40 -10.86 -16.73
CA GLY A 94 6.41 -11.37 -18.10
C GLY A 94 7.32 -10.58 -19.01
N ARG A 95 7.54 -11.11 -20.22
CA ARG A 95 8.40 -10.48 -21.23
C ARG A 95 7.94 -9.07 -21.60
N THR A 96 8.86 -8.30 -22.14
CA THR A 96 8.59 -6.99 -22.69
C THR A 96 7.47 -7.06 -23.72
N SER A 97 6.55 -6.10 -23.68
CA SER A 97 5.39 -6.02 -24.59
C SER A 97 4.30 -7.10 -24.43
N ASN A 98 4.36 -7.98 -23.43
CA ASN A 98 3.27 -8.93 -23.11
C ASN A 98 1.99 -8.27 -22.55
N GLY A 99 1.94 -6.94 -22.45
CA GLY A 99 0.75 -6.20 -22.04
C GLY A 99 0.53 -6.08 -20.53
N LYS A 100 1.57 -6.24 -19.70
CA LYS A 100 1.47 -6.13 -18.23
C LYS A 100 0.83 -4.80 -17.77
N SER A 101 1.39 -3.67 -18.22
CA SER A 101 0.85 -2.33 -17.94
C SER A 101 -0.56 -2.13 -18.50
N THR A 102 -0.87 -2.78 -19.63
CA THR A 102 -2.22 -2.78 -20.22
C THR A 102 -3.22 -3.53 -19.31
N VAL A 103 -2.83 -4.67 -18.72
CA VAL A 103 -3.65 -5.39 -17.75
C VAL A 103 -3.88 -4.55 -16.50
N VAL A 104 -2.85 -3.91 -15.95
CA VAL A 104 -2.97 -3.02 -14.79
C VAL A 104 -3.95 -1.87 -15.09
N ASN A 105 -3.78 -1.16 -16.21
CA ASN A 105 -4.68 -0.10 -16.64
C ASN A 105 -6.13 -0.59 -16.84
N ALA A 106 -6.31 -1.78 -17.42
CA ALA A 106 -7.63 -2.37 -17.59
C ALA A 106 -8.31 -2.70 -16.25
N MET A 107 -7.55 -3.23 -15.27
CA MET A 107 -8.04 -3.48 -13.92
C MET A 107 -8.41 -2.19 -13.20
N LEU A 108 -7.63 -1.13 -13.40
CA LEU A 108 -7.88 0.20 -12.82
C LEU A 108 -8.98 0.98 -13.56
N ARG A 109 -9.38 0.54 -14.76
CA ARG A 109 -10.33 1.19 -15.67
C ARG A 109 -9.92 2.61 -16.09
N ASP A 110 -8.62 2.90 -16.03
CA ASP A 110 -8.05 4.18 -16.42
C ASP A 110 -6.63 3.97 -16.95
N ARG A 111 -6.13 4.90 -17.76
CA ARG A 111 -4.72 4.92 -18.16
C ARG A 111 -3.92 5.53 -17.01
N VAL A 112 -3.38 4.69 -16.14
CA VAL A 112 -2.56 5.09 -14.99
C VAL A 112 -1.08 4.92 -15.30
N LEU A 113 -0.72 3.76 -15.84
CA LEU A 113 0.65 3.44 -16.26
C LEU A 113 0.84 3.73 -17.76
N PRO A 114 2.05 4.11 -18.19
CA PRO A 114 2.36 4.22 -19.61
C PRO A 114 2.26 2.83 -20.27
N SER A 115 1.45 2.74 -21.32
CA SER A 115 1.26 1.52 -22.09
C SER A 115 1.23 1.87 -23.59
N GLY A 116 2.38 1.70 -24.27
CA GLY A 116 2.55 2.05 -25.69
C GLY A 116 3.88 1.54 -26.27
N ILE A 117 3.98 1.48 -27.60
CA ILE A 117 5.20 1.05 -28.30
C ILE A 117 6.35 1.99 -27.95
N GLY A 118 7.47 1.46 -27.45
CA GLY A 118 8.65 2.24 -27.06
C GLY A 118 8.64 2.75 -25.61
N HIS A 119 7.55 2.57 -24.87
CA HIS A 119 7.48 2.80 -23.43
C HIS A 119 7.68 1.48 -22.70
N THR A 120 8.90 0.95 -22.71
CA THR A 120 9.24 -0.22 -21.91
C THR A 120 9.54 0.25 -20.51
N THR A 121 8.69 -0.13 -19.56
CA THR A 121 8.92 0.03 -18.13
C THR A 121 10.27 -0.60 -17.77
N ASN A 122 11.28 0.24 -17.48
CA ASN A 122 12.62 -0.23 -17.14
C ASN A 122 12.74 -0.62 -15.67
N CYS A 123 11.88 -0.08 -14.80
CA CYS A 123 11.91 -0.23 -13.34
C CYS A 123 10.59 -0.80 -12.80
N PHE A 124 10.48 -1.05 -11.49
CA PHE A 124 9.20 -1.49 -10.90
C PHE A 124 8.27 -0.29 -10.71
N LEU A 125 7.01 -0.42 -11.14
CA LEU A 125 5.96 0.58 -10.90
C LEU A 125 4.92 -0.01 -9.95
N SER A 126 4.80 0.52 -8.72
CA SER A 126 3.64 0.22 -7.86
C SER A 126 2.55 1.26 -8.06
N VAL A 127 1.29 0.81 -8.11
CA VAL A 127 0.11 1.68 -8.08
C VAL A 127 -0.63 1.44 -6.77
N GLU A 128 -0.72 2.49 -5.97
CA GLU A 128 -1.29 2.51 -4.63
C GLU A 128 -2.42 3.54 -4.55
N GLY A 129 -3.39 3.32 -3.67
CA GLY A 129 -4.48 4.26 -3.45
C GLY A 129 -4.07 5.41 -2.53
N THR A 130 -4.36 6.66 -2.92
CA THR A 130 -4.29 7.83 -2.04
C THR A 130 -5.69 8.36 -1.69
N ASP A 131 -5.81 8.93 -0.50
CA ASP A 131 -7.00 9.67 -0.06
C ASP A 131 -7.02 11.11 -0.60
N ASP A 132 -5.93 11.58 -1.22
CA ASP A 132 -5.89 12.83 -1.99
C ASP A 132 -6.69 12.69 -3.30
N ASP A 133 -7.23 13.80 -3.78
CA ASP A 133 -7.90 13.93 -5.08
C ASP A 133 -6.91 13.98 -6.25
N LYS A 134 -5.64 14.30 -5.98
CA LYS A 134 -4.58 14.43 -6.99
C LYS A 134 -3.66 13.21 -7.00
N ALA A 135 -3.25 12.80 -8.20
CA ALA A 135 -2.24 11.77 -8.39
C ALA A 135 -0.83 12.36 -8.25
N TYR A 136 0.08 11.56 -7.69
CA TYR A 136 1.50 11.89 -7.53
C TYR A 136 2.35 10.62 -7.58
N LEU A 137 3.66 10.77 -7.76
CA LEU A 137 4.64 9.69 -7.59
C LEU A 137 5.66 10.01 -6.52
N LYS A 138 6.24 8.95 -5.95
CA LYS A 138 7.44 8.95 -5.14
C LYS A 138 8.46 7.99 -5.73
N THR A 139 9.72 8.38 -5.76
CA THR A 139 10.84 7.52 -6.15
C THR A 139 11.43 6.84 -4.91
N GLU A 140 12.08 5.71 -5.10
CA GLU A 140 12.80 5.05 -4.02
C GLU A 140 13.86 5.96 -3.41
N GLY A 141 13.94 6.00 -2.08
CA GLY A 141 14.88 6.87 -1.35
C GLY A 141 14.50 8.36 -1.27
N SER A 142 13.38 8.79 -1.86
CA SER A 142 12.87 10.17 -1.73
C SER A 142 11.41 10.18 -1.26
N ASP A 143 11.12 11.04 -0.28
CA ASP A 143 9.75 11.33 0.17
C ASP A 143 9.10 12.47 -0.63
N GLU A 144 9.81 13.04 -1.61
CA GLU A 144 9.31 14.11 -2.47
C GLU A 144 8.13 13.65 -3.34
N GLU A 145 7.04 14.41 -3.28
CA GLU A 145 5.82 14.15 -4.04
C GLU A 145 5.83 14.91 -5.37
N LYS A 146 6.01 14.17 -6.46
CA LYS A 146 5.96 14.74 -7.81
C LYS A 146 4.54 14.58 -8.36
N SER A 147 3.81 15.69 -8.52
CA SER A 147 2.43 15.68 -9.03
C SER A 147 2.35 15.17 -10.47
N ILE A 148 1.36 14.33 -10.75
CA ILE A 148 1.11 13.77 -12.08
C ILE A 148 -0.27 14.21 -12.55
N LYS A 149 -0.32 14.95 -13.66
CA LYS A 149 -1.58 15.31 -14.33
C LYS A 149 -1.91 14.37 -15.47
N THR A 150 -0.89 13.80 -16.13
CA THR A 150 -1.08 12.89 -17.28
C THR A 150 -0.07 11.75 -17.26
N VAL A 151 -0.43 10.62 -17.87
CA VAL A 151 0.47 9.46 -18.05
C VAL A 151 1.74 9.82 -18.81
N ASN A 152 1.68 10.80 -19.71
CA ASN A 152 2.85 11.26 -20.44
C ASN A 152 3.87 11.92 -19.50
N GLN A 153 3.44 12.64 -18.48
CA GLN A 153 4.34 13.19 -17.46
C GLN A 153 5.01 12.09 -16.66
N LEU A 154 4.28 11.01 -16.35
CA LEU A 154 4.87 9.82 -15.72
C LEU A 154 5.91 9.17 -16.64
N ALA A 155 5.58 8.95 -17.92
CA ALA A 155 6.54 8.40 -18.89
C ALA A 155 7.80 9.27 -19.02
N HIS A 156 7.64 10.59 -19.11
CA HIS A 156 8.78 11.52 -19.14
C HIS A 156 9.60 11.49 -17.85
N ALA A 157 8.96 11.48 -16.68
CA ALA A 157 9.66 11.41 -15.40
C ALA A 157 10.48 10.12 -15.27
N LEU A 158 9.95 8.99 -15.78
CA LEU A 158 10.66 7.71 -15.80
C LEU A 158 11.82 7.67 -16.80
N HIS A 159 11.73 8.41 -17.92
CA HIS A 159 12.78 8.44 -18.94
C HIS A 159 13.88 9.48 -18.69
N MET A 160 13.57 10.57 -17.98
CA MET A 160 14.53 11.67 -17.74
C MET A 160 15.39 11.48 -16.49
N ASP A 161 15.03 10.52 -15.64
CA ASP A 161 15.76 10.25 -14.42
C ASP A 161 16.75 9.10 -14.65
N GLU A 162 17.99 9.45 -15.01
CA GLU A 162 19.08 8.50 -15.28
C GLU A 162 19.44 7.63 -14.06
N SER A 163 18.94 7.99 -12.86
CA SER A 163 19.14 7.21 -11.63
C SER A 163 18.16 6.04 -11.46
N LEU A 164 17.11 5.96 -12.30
CA LEU A 164 16.12 4.88 -12.27
C LEU A 164 16.62 3.66 -13.03
N ASP A 165 17.40 2.83 -12.35
CA ASP A 165 17.83 1.52 -12.84
C ASP A 165 16.71 0.46 -12.73
N ALA A 166 16.93 -0.73 -13.31
CA ALA A 166 15.99 -1.84 -13.30
C ALA A 166 15.59 -2.34 -11.91
N GLY A 167 16.42 -2.07 -10.90
CA GLY A 167 16.14 -2.35 -9.50
C GLY A 167 15.24 -1.33 -8.80
N CYS A 168 15.02 -0.14 -9.37
CA CYS A 168 14.33 0.94 -8.68
C CYS A 168 12.80 0.71 -8.60
N LEU A 169 12.20 1.11 -7.48
CA LEU A 169 10.75 1.15 -7.31
C LEU A 169 10.20 2.58 -7.37
N VAL A 170 9.33 2.84 -8.35
CA VAL A 170 8.54 4.07 -8.41
C VAL A 170 7.11 3.78 -7.95
N ARG A 171 6.64 4.54 -6.97
CA ARG A 171 5.29 4.40 -6.41
C ARG A 171 4.39 5.49 -6.96
N VAL A 172 3.36 5.07 -7.68
CA VAL A 172 2.31 5.94 -8.22
C VAL A 172 1.12 5.90 -7.27
N PHE A 173 0.79 7.04 -6.70
CA PHE A 173 -0.38 7.21 -5.83
C PHE A 173 -1.53 7.74 -6.66
N TRP A 174 -2.62 6.97 -6.73
CA TRP A 174 -3.80 7.27 -7.53
C TRP A 174 -5.05 7.42 -6.65
N PRO A 175 -5.92 8.41 -6.89
CA PRO A 175 -7.07 8.67 -6.03
C PRO A 175 -7.99 7.46 -5.85
N LYS A 176 -8.24 7.04 -4.60
CA LYS A 176 -9.16 5.93 -4.27
C LYS A 176 -10.61 6.20 -4.70
N THR A 177 -10.96 7.46 -4.92
CA THR A 177 -12.25 7.87 -5.47
C THR A 177 -12.46 7.35 -6.89
N LYS A 178 -11.36 7.18 -7.67
CA LYS A 178 -11.39 6.75 -9.07
C LYS A 178 -11.39 5.23 -9.27
N CYS A 179 -10.88 4.45 -8.31
CA CYS A 179 -10.77 3.00 -8.46
C CYS A 179 -11.14 2.23 -7.18
N ALA A 180 -12.09 1.29 -7.29
CA ALA A 180 -12.53 0.46 -6.17
C ALA A 180 -11.44 -0.52 -5.68
N LEU A 181 -10.57 -1.01 -6.57
CA LEU A 181 -9.48 -1.90 -6.19
C LEU A 181 -8.51 -1.21 -5.23
N LEU A 182 -8.07 0.01 -5.58
CA LEU A 182 -7.17 0.80 -4.75
C LEU A 182 -7.82 1.24 -3.43
N ARG A 183 -9.13 1.49 -3.46
CA ARG A 183 -9.93 1.79 -2.25
C ARG A 183 -10.00 0.62 -1.29
N ASP A 184 -9.98 -0.61 -1.81
CA ASP A 184 -10.07 -1.84 -1.04
C ASP A 184 -8.69 -2.43 -0.70
N ASP A 185 -7.69 -1.55 -0.47
CA ASP A 185 -6.32 -1.89 -0.07
C ASP A 185 -5.59 -2.86 -1.02
N LEU A 186 -5.85 -2.77 -2.33
CA LEU A 186 -5.06 -3.48 -3.34
C LEU A 186 -3.95 -2.58 -3.92
N VAL A 187 -2.73 -3.10 -3.90
CA VAL A 187 -1.57 -2.54 -4.58
C VAL A 187 -1.24 -3.40 -5.80
N LEU A 188 -1.12 -2.77 -6.95
CA LEU A 188 -0.74 -3.42 -8.21
C LEU A 188 0.70 -3.07 -8.53
N VAL A 189 1.52 -4.06 -8.90
CA VAL A 189 2.94 -3.85 -9.23
C VAL A 189 3.21 -4.32 -10.65
N ASP A 190 3.62 -3.42 -11.53
CA ASP A 190 4.08 -3.73 -12.87
C ASP A 190 5.61 -3.85 -12.88
N SER A 191 6.14 -4.98 -13.34
CA SER A 191 7.58 -5.22 -13.42
C SER A 191 8.16 -4.76 -14.76
N HIS A 192 9.48 -4.60 -14.83
CA HIS A 192 10.18 -4.57 -16.11
C HIS A 192 9.98 -5.89 -16.89
N GLY A 193 10.38 -5.91 -18.16
CA GLY A 193 10.37 -7.14 -18.98
C GLY A 193 11.32 -8.20 -18.41
N THR A 194 10.89 -9.45 -18.25
CA THR A 194 11.79 -10.51 -17.74
C THR A 194 12.96 -10.81 -18.69
N ASP A 195 12.86 -10.38 -19.94
CA ASP A 195 13.88 -10.49 -20.98
C ASP A 195 14.91 -9.35 -20.98
N SER A 196 14.68 -8.27 -20.23
CA SER A 196 15.66 -7.20 -20.03
C SER A 196 16.64 -7.47 -18.89
N LEU A 197 16.41 -8.53 -18.11
CA LEU A 197 17.40 -9.03 -17.15
C LEU A 197 18.44 -9.81 -17.93
N THR A 198 19.60 -9.20 -18.19
CA THR A 198 20.82 -9.98 -18.40
C THR A 198 20.98 -10.91 -17.20
N LEU A 199 20.98 -12.21 -17.47
CA LEU A 199 21.02 -13.33 -16.51
C LEU A 199 22.30 -13.35 -15.63
N ASP A 200 23.14 -12.32 -15.70
CA ASP A 200 24.54 -12.36 -15.28
C ASP A 200 24.82 -11.64 -13.95
N SER A 201 23.82 -11.13 -13.22
CA SER A 201 24.06 -10.50 -11.90
C SER A 201 23.66 -11.36 -10.70
N TRP A 202 23.30 -12.64 -10.91
CA TRP A 202 22.84 -13.57 -9.87
C TRP A 202 23.68 -14.86 -9.77
N MET A 203 24.79 -14.97 -10.53
CA MET A 203 25.79 -16.03 -10.34
C MET A 203 27.11 -15.47 -9.82
#